data_AF-A0AAD9XYD8-F1
#
_entry.id   AF-A0AAD9XYD8-F1
#
_cell.length_a   1.000
_cell.length_b   1.000
_cell.length_c   1.000
_cell.angle_alpha   90.00
_cell.angle_beta   90.00
_cell.angle_gamma   90.00
#
_symmetry.space_group_name_H-M   'P 1'
#
loop_
_entity.id
_entity.type
_entity.pdbx_description
1 polymer ?
#
loop_
_entity_poly.entity_id
_entity_poly.type
_entity_poly.pdbx_seq_one_letter_code
_entity_poly.pdbx_strand_id
1 'polypeptide(L)'
;MSACLARGLCRRRRPARALPALVPTRAPAASLRPLACRGTRNLSTTPVLTTDDSDPRLRDLGKQISDEFAVVREHYDTPKNPIVLAHGLMGFAELRLGSYVPPIPYWHGISDALRALAGSPAVITAAVPPSGSIEERAAKLGADIAAKARGRSVNIIAHSMGGLDARYMISHLKPADVDVKSLVTVATPHRGSAFADFLINGQGPIKLANR
;
A
#
# COMPACT_ATOMS: atom_id res chain seq x y z
N MET A 1 -28.26 -46.04 32.87
CA MET A 1 -27.82 -46.80 31.68
C MET A 1 -26.30 -46.76 31.60
N SER A 2 -25.68 -47.94 31.62
CA SER A 2 -24.28 -48.35 31.31
C SER A 2 -23.17 -47.28 31.35
N ALA A 3 -22.24 -47.25 32.32
CA ALA A 3 -21.25 -48.26 32.75
C ALA A 3 -20.04 -48.44 31.80
N CYS A 4 -18.90 -47.93 32.29
CA CYS A 4 -17.52 -48.24 31.92
C CYS A 4 -17.20 -49.74 31.84
N LEU A 5 -16.35 -50.11 30.88
CA LEU A 5 -15.50 -51.32 30.80
C LEU A 5 -14.42 -50.99 29.74
N ALA A 6 -13.14 -51.37 29.80
CA ALA A 6 -12.38 -52.16 30.75
C ALA A 6 -10.87 -51.98 30.45
N ARG A 7 -10.09 -52.05 31.53
CA ARG A 7 -8.82 -52.81 31.67
C ARG A 7 -7.65 -52.50 30.74
N GLY A 8 -6.64 -51.89 31.35
CA GLY A 8 -5.25 -52.03 30.93
C GLY A 8 -4.70 -53.44 31.17
N LEU A 9 -3.74 -53.82 30.32
CA LEU A 9 -2.78 -54.89 30.55
C LEU A 9 -1.40 -54.39 30.10
N CYS A 10 -0.57 -54.16 31.09
CA CYS A 10 0.84 -53.82 30.97
C CYS A 10 1.63 -55.07 30.57
N ARG A 11 2.31 -55.04 29.42
CA ARG A 11 3.42 -55.96 29.12
C ARG A 11 4.62 -55.19 28.59
N ARG A 12 5.63 -55.05 29.46
CA ARG A 12 6.98 -54.63 29.12
C ARG A 12 7.62 -55.62 28.15
N ARG A 13 8.15 -55.14 27.01
CA ARG A 13 9.21 -55.85 26.25
C ARG A 13 10.22 -54.86 25.65
N ARG A 14 11.43 -54.97 26.20
CA ARG A 14 12.83 -54.74 25.74
C ARG A 14 13.15 -53.62 24.72
N PRO A 15 14.26 -52.87 24.94
CA PRO A 15 14.67 -51.76 24.09
C PRO A 15 15.33 -52.25 22.79
N ALA A 16 14.97 -51.64 21.66
CA ALA A 16 15.62 -51.89 20.38
C ALA A 16 16.42 -50.64 19.94
N ARG A 17 17.74 -50.77 20.12
CA ARG A 17 18.85 -50.32 19.25
C ARG A 17 18.71 -48.96 18.55
N ALA A 18 19.50 -47.99 19.03
CA ALA A 18 19.71 -46.69 18.39
C ALA A 18 20.25 -46.85 16.96
N LEU A 19 19.59 -46.21 15.99
CA LEU A 19 20.08 -46.03 14.63
C LEU A 19 21.06 -44.84 14.58
N PRO A 20 22.15 -44.92 13.80
CA PRO A 20 23.16 -43.88 13.74
C PRO A 20 22.63 -42.60 13.08
N ALA A 21 23.13 -41.46 13.56
CA ALA A 21 22.81 -40.13 13.07
C ALA A 21 23.17 -39.99 11.58
N LEU A 22 22.17 -39.65 10.76
CA LEU A 22 22.37 -39.24 9.38
C LEU A 22 23.02 -37.86 9.37
N VAL A 23 24.31 -37.84 9.07
CA VAL A 23 25.08 -36.64 8.75
C VAL A 23 24.53 -36.06 7.43
N PRO A 24 24.04 -34.81 7.40
CA PRO A 24 23.60 -34.20 6.14
C PRO A 24 24.83 -33.98 5.24
N THR A 25 24.84 -34.69 4.11
CA THR A 25 25.82 -34.51 3.04
C THR A 25 25.63 -33.14 2.40
N ARG A 26 26.68 -32.33 2.49
CA ARG A 26 26.78 -30.98 1.92
C ARG A 26 26.88 -31.12 0.39
N ALA A 27 25.84 -30.71 -0.33
CA ALA A 27 25.89 -30.60 -1.80
C ALA A 27 26.99 -29.60 -2.21
N PRO A 28 27.72 -29.82 -3.33
CA PRO A 28 28.75 -28.91 -3.77
C PRO A 28 28.13 -27.56 -4.13
N ALA A 29 28.72 -26.49 -3.60
CA ALA A 29 28.32 -25.12 -3.89
C ALA A 29 28.55 -24.84 -5.38
N ALA A 30 27.46 -24.82 -6.16
CA ALA A 30 27.48 -24.24 -7.48
C ALA A 30 27.77 -22.74 -7.31
N SER A 31 28.97 -22.32 -7.71
CA SER A 31 29.37 -20.92 -7.84
C SER A 31 28.46 -20.25 -8.87
N LEU A 32 27.31 -19.76 -8.44
CA LEU A 32 26.49 -18.82 -9.19
C LEU A 32 27.27 -17.51 -9.25
N ARG A 33 27.94 -17.29 -10.38
CA ARG A 33 28.44 -15.97 -10.75
C ARG A 33 27.26 -15.00 -10.66
N PRO A 34 27.37 -13.87 -9.93
CA PRO A 34 26.33 -12.86 -9.99
C PRO A 34 26.31 -12.33 -11.42
N LEU A 35 25.24 -12.64 -12.15
CA LEU A 35 24.88 -11.89 -13.34
C LEU A 35 24.65 -10.47 -12.87
N ALA A 36 25.62 -9.61 -13.11
CA ALA A 36 25.46 -8.18 -12.94
C ALA A 36 24.38 -7.71 -13.94
N CYS A 37 23.13 -7.75 -13.51
CA CYS A 37 22.04 -7.06 -14.19
C CYS A 37 22.22 -5.55 -13.95
N ARG A 38 23.25 -4.95 -14.57
CA ARG A 38 23.27 -3.52 -14.85
C ARG A 38 22.29 -3.26 -15.99
N GLY A 39 21.01 -3.22 -15.63
CA GLY A 39 19.93 -2.83 -16.51
C GLY A 39 19.02 -1.91 -15.73
N THR A 40 19.26 -0.60 -15.82
CA THR A 40 18.27 0.42 -15.45
C THR A 40 17.01 0.13 -16.27
N ARG A 41 15.97 -0.39 -15.61
CA ARG A 41 14.68 -0.61 -16.24
C ARG A 41 14.06 0.78 -16.48
N ASN A 42 14.21 1.31 -17.68
CA ASN A 42 13.46 2.48 -18.11
C ASN A 42 11.99 2.08 -18.20
N LEU A 43 11.15 2.68 -17.34
CA LEU A 43 9.70 2.45 -17.31
C LEU A 43 8.94 3.36 -18.28
N SER A 44 9.64 4.18 -19.08
CA SER A 44 9.01 5.13 -19.98
C SER A 44 8.94 4.60 -21.42
N THR A 45 7.71 4.47 -21.94
CA THR A 45 7.42 4.20 -23.36
C THR A 45 7.10 5.46 -24.15
N THR A 46 7.17 6.64 -23.52
CA THR A 46 6.94 7.91 -24.23
C THR A 46 8.24 8.42 -24.83
N PRO A 47 8.26 8.78 -26.14
CA PRO A 47 9.42 9.44 -26.72
C PRO A 47 9.69 10.73 -25.94
N VAL A 48 10.96 10.98 -25.65
CA VAL A 48 11.42 12.23 -25.02
C VAL A 48 11.10 13.36 -26.00
N LEU A 49 9.93 13.97 -25.82
CA LEU A 49 9.63 15.27 -26.40
C LEU A 49 10.54 16.26 -25.66
N THR A 50 11.63 16.66 -26.31
CA THR A 50 12.33 17.88 -25.96
C THR A 50 11.40 19.04 -26.32
N THR A 51 10.45 19.34 -25.44
CA THR A 51 9.64 20.55 -25.53
C THR A 51 9.93 21.37 -24.29
N ASP A 52 10.72 22.41 -24.50
CA ASP A 52 10.74 23.61 -23.67
C ASP A 52 9.37 24.30 -23.79
N ASP A 53 8.34 23.65 -23.24
CA ASP A 53 6.98 24.17 -23.21
C ASP A 53 6.43 23.92 -21.80
N SER A 54 6.93 24.74 -20.88
CA SER A 54 6.43 24.82 -19.52
C SER A 54 4.98 25.31 -19.57
N ASP A 55 4.04 24.38 -19.34
CA ASP A 55 2.60 24.65 -19.25
C ASP A 55 2.39 25.96 -18.46
N PRO A 56 1.77 26.99 -19.07
CA PRO A 56 1.65 28.30 -18.45
C PRO A 56 0.94 28.27 -17.09
N ARG A 57 0.15 27.21 -16.82
CA ARG A 57 -0.52 26.99 -15.54
C ARG A 57 0.42 26.55 -14.42
N LEU A 58 1.63 26.10 -14.74
CA LEU A 58 2.59 25.51 -13.80
C LEU A 58 3.80 26.40 -13.53
N ARG A 59 3.92 27.56 -14.20
CA ARG A 59 5.09 28.45 -14.12
C ARG A 59 5.39 28.92 -12.70
N ASP A 60 4.36 29.14 -11.89
CA ASP A 60 4.49 29.63 -10.51
C ASP A 60 4.67 28.51 -9.48
N LEU A 61 4.65 27.24 -9.90
CA LEU A 61 4.71 26.07 -9.00
C LEU A 61 6.14 25.59 -8.72
N GLY A 62 7.15 26.31 -9.21
CA GLY A 62 8.56 26.00 -9.00
C GLY A 62 9.11 24.98 -9.99
N LYS A 63 10.14 24.23 -9.57
CA LYS A 63 10.84 23.26 -10.42
C LYS A 63 9.88 22.14 -10.85
N GLN A 64 9.58 22.07 -12.15
CA GLN A 64 8.88 20.94 -12.73
C GLN A 64 9.79 19.72 -12.77
N ILE A 65 9.29 18.60 -12.25
CA ILE A 65 9.98 17.31 -12.28
C ILE A 65 9.39 16.52 -13.46
N SER A 66 10.10 16.49 -14.59
CA SER A 66 9.67 15.78 -15.81
C SER A 66 10.25 14.36 -15.88
N ASP A 67 11.56 14.23 -15.74
CA ASP A 67 12.31 12.99 -15.98
C ASP A 67 13.31 12.62 -14.88
N GLU A 68 13.52 13.50 -13.89
CA GLU A 68 14.51 13.34 -12.82
C GLU A 68 14.34 12.04 -11.99
N PHE A 69 13.13 11.46 -12.01
CA PHE A 69 12.78 10.18 -11.39
C PHE A 69 12.24 9.14 -12.39
N ALA A 70 12.45 9.33 -13.69
CA ALA A 70 12.07 8.36 -14.73
C ALA A 70 12.89 7.05 -14.62
N VAL A 71 14.10 7.14 -14.04
CA VAL A 71 14.94 5.99 -13.71
C VAL A 71 14.90 5.75 -12.20
N VAL A 72 14.55 4.53 -11.81
CA VAL A 72 14.58 4.11 -10.40
C VAL A 72 16.03 4.09 -9.93
N ARG A 73 16.31 4.83 -8.86
CA ARG A 73 17.63 4.90 -8.23
C ARG A 73 17.81 3.73 -7.28
N GLU A 74 19.06 3.30 -7.08
CA GLU A 74 19.38 2.27 -6.08
C GLU A 74 19.15 2.77 -4.65
N HIS A 75 19.31 4.08 -4.43
CA HIS A 75 19.16 4.71 -3.13
C HIS A 75 18.26 5.94 -3.19
N TYR A 76 17.38 6.06 -2.21
CA TYR A 76 16.53 7.22 -1.95
C TYR A 76 16.63 7.60 -0.48
N ASP A 77 16.60 8.89 -0.21
CA ASP A 77 16.57 9.41 1.16
C ASP A 77 15.26 9.04 1.85
N THR A 78 15.36 8.58 3.09
CA THR A 78 14.21 8.21 3.90
C THR A 78 13.50 9.44 4.42
N PRO A 79 12.17 9.55 4.26
CA PRO A 79 11.43 10.66 4.84
C PRO A 79 11.44 10.59 6.37
N LYS A 80 11.58 11.75 7.01
CA LYS A 80 11.63 11.88 8.48
C LYS A 80 10.32 11.47 9.17
N ASN A 81 9.19 11.70 8.50
CA ASN A 81 7.86 11.45 9.04
C ASN A 81 7.27 10.16 8.45
N PRO A 82 6.42 9.43 9.20
CA PRO A 82 5.65 8.31 8.68
C PRO A 82 4.86 8.68 7.41
N ILE A 83 4.78 7.73 6.48
CA ILE A 83 4.01 7.86 5.25
C ILE A 83 2.64 7.23 5.49
N VAL A 84 1.58 8.00 5.27
CA VAL A 84 0.20 7.53 5.27
C VAL A 84 -0.24 7.30 3.83
N LEU A 85 -0.68 6.08 3.52
CA LEU A 85 -1.23 5.71 2.23
C LEU A 85 -2.76 5.75 2.28
N ALA A 86 -3.37 6.75 1.63
CA ALA A 86 -4.82 6.99 1.63
C ALA A 86 -5.45 6.60 0.28
N HIS A 87 -6.26 5.53 0.28
CA HIS A 87 -6.89 4.99 -0.93
C HIS A 87 -8.15 5.77 -1.36
N GLY A 88 -8.57 5.60 -2.62
CA GLY A 88 -9.76 6.24 -3.19
C GLY A 88 -11.06 5.42 -3.15
N LEU A 89 -12.03 5.85 -3.96
CA LEU A 89 -13.35 5.24 -4.16
C LEU A 89 -13.21 3.79 -4.67
N MET A 90 -14.03 2.87 -4.16
CA MET A 90 -13.89 1.42 -4.34
C MET A 90 -12.57 0.81 -3.84
N GLY A 91 -11.77 1.57 -3.10
CA GLY A 91 -10.55 1.07 -2.49
C GLY A 91 -10.88 0.03 -1.43
N PHE A 92 -10.61 -1.22 -1.75
CA PHE A 92 -10.48 -2.30 -0.79
C PHE A 92 -9.14 -2.14 -0.09
N ALA A 93 -9.03 -2.41 1.22
CA ALA A 93 -7.71 -2.62 1.81
C ALA A 93 -7.02 -3.84 1.17
N GLU A 94 -7.83 -4.84 0.80
CA GLU A 94 -7.43 -6.13 0.25
C GLU A 94 -8.56 -6.69 -0.64
N LEU A 95 -8.31 -6.93 -1.93
CA LEU A 95 -9.27 -7.54 -2.85
C LEU A 95 -9.13 -9.05 -2.82
N ARG A 96 -10.21 -9.75 -2.49
CA ARG A 96 -10.25 -11.21 -2.50
C ARG A 96 -10.97 -11.70 -3.74
N LEU A 97 -10.21 -12.16 -4.73
CA LEU A 97 -10.75 -12.66 -6.00
C LEU A 97 -10.96 -14.18 -5.93
N GLY A 98 -11.99 -14.60 -5.17
CA GLY A 98 -12.28 -16.01 -4.91
C GLY A 98 -11.27 -16.69 -3.97
N SER A 99 -11.49 -17.98 -3.69
CA SER A 99 -10.71 -18.72 -2.70
C SER A 99 -9.31 -19.14 -3.17
N TYR A 100 -9.03 -19.07 -4.48
CA TYR A 100 -7.78 -19.56 -5.08
C TYR A 100 -6.76 -18.45 -5.35
N VAL A 101 -7.19 -17.18 -5.38
CA VAL A 101 -6.30 -16.05 -5.61
C VAL A 101 -5.95 -15.43 -4.26
N PRO A 102 -4.65 -15.27 -3.93
CA PRO A 102 -4.26 -14.61 -2.70
C PRO A 102 -4.79 -13.17 -2.70
N PRO A 103 -5.14 -12.64 -1.52
CA PRO A 103 -5.71 -11.31 -1.46
C PRO A 103 -4.74 -10.24 -2.00
N ILE A 104 -5.24 -9.32 -2.81
CA ILE A 104 -4.43 -8.30 -3.48
C ILE A 104 -4.60 -6.97 -2.74
N PRO A 105 -3.57 -6.46 -2.04
CA PRO A 105 -3.66 -5.18 -1.37
C PRO A 105 -3.74 -4.02 -2.38
N TYR A 106 -4.43 -2.94 -2.03
CA TYR A 106 -4.53 -1.75 -2.89
C TYR A 106 -3.17 -1.16 -3.25
N TRP A 107 -2.29 -1.10 -2.26
CA TRP A 107 -0.91 -0.59 -2.37
C TRP A 107 0.08 -1.73 -2.63
N HIS A 108 -0.29 -2.65 -3.52
CA HIS A 108 0.52 -3.82 -3.86
C HIS A 108 1.92 -3.42 -4.32
N GLY A 109 2.94 -4.04 -3.73
CA GLY A 109 4.35 -3.73 -3.98
C GLY A 109 4.82 -2.38 -3.42
N ILE A 110 3.95 -1.37 -3.31
CA ILE A 110 4.31 -0.03 -2.82
C ILE A 110 4.62 -0.06 -1.33
N SER A 111 3.78 -0.70 -0.52
CA SER A 111 4.01 -0.78 0.94
C SER A 111 5.32 -1.50 1.26
N ASP A 112 5.61 -2.57 0.51
CA ASP A 112 6.81 -3.39 0.70
C ASP A 112 8.06 -2.66 0.20
N ALA A 113 7.99 -2.01 -0.97
CA ALA A 113 9.07 -1.20 -1.51
C ALA A 113 9.43 -0.05 -0.57
N LEU A 114 8.45 0.65 -0.02
CA LEU A 114 8.68 1.71 0.96
C LEU A 114 9.33 1.18 2.24
N ARG A 115 8.89 0.02 2.75
CA ARG A 115 9.49 -0.61 3.93
C ARG A 115 10.91 -1.12 3.68
N ALA A 116 11.21 -1.52 2.45
CA ALA A 116 12.52 -2.01 2.03
C ALA A 116 13.56 -0.90 1.81
N LEU A 117 13.15 0.37 1.76
CA LEU A 117 14.09 1.49 1.74
C LEU A 117 15.00 1.45 2.96
N ALA A 118 16.26 1.84 2.79
CA ALA A 118 17.17 2.06 3.90
C ALA A 118 16.50 2.99 4.93
N GLY A 119 16.58 2.65 6.22
CA GLY A 119 15.92 3.40 7.29
C GLY A 119 14.42 3.12 7.49
N SER A 120 13.78 2.31 6.63
CA SER A 120 12.41 1.78 6.76
C SER A 120 11.40 2.79 7.37
N PRO A 121 10.92 3.77 6.58
CA PRO A 121 9.94 4.74 7.07
C PRO A 121 8.69 4.01 7.55
N ALA A 122 8.09 4.48 8.65
CA ALA A 122 6.85 3.90 9.14
C ALA A 122 5.73 4.11 8.11
N VAL A 123 5.25 3.03 7.50
CA VAL A 123 4.15 3.06 6.51
C VAL A 123 2.83 2.72 7.20
N ILE A 124 1.90 3.67 7.13
CA ILE A 124 0.55 3.58 7.68
C ILE A 124 -0.42 3.45 6.52
N THR A 125 -1.03 2.28 6.34
CA THR A 125 -2.11 2.11 5.36
C THR A 125 -3.43 2.52 6.01
N ALA A 126 -4.05 3.56 5.47
CA ALA A 126 -5.34 4.04 5.95
C ALA A 126 -6.47 3.13 5.46
N ALA A 127 -7.45 2.86 6.31
CA ALA A 127 -8.67 2.13 5.95
C ALA A 127 -9.89 3.03 6.13
N VAL A 128 -10.48 3.42 5.01
CA VAL A 128 -11.70 4.25 4.95
C VAL A 128 -12.84 3.51 4.25
N PRO A 129 -14.11 3.88 4.48
CA PRO A 129 -15.23 3.25 3.80
C PRO A 129 -15.07 3.33 2.26
N PRO A 130 -15.37 2.26 1.51
CA PRO A 130 -15.13 2.19 0.07
C PRO A 130 -16.07 3.07 -0.76
N SER A 131 -17.26 3.40 -0.23
CA SER A 131 -18.32 4.15 -0.94
C SER A 131 -19.03 5.18 -0.04
N GLY A 132 -18.38 5.65 1.02
CA GLY A 132 -18.92 6.70 1.89
C GLY A 132 -18.77 8.09 1.28
N SER A 133 -19.42 9.09 1.89
CA SER A 133 -19.22 10.50 1.51
C SER A 133 -17.80 10.96 1.82
N ILE A 134 -17.37 12.08 1.25
CA ILE A 134 -16.03 12.66 1.52
C ILE A 134 -15.89 12.97 3.01
N GLU A 135 -16.95 13.48 3.64
CA GLU A 135 -16.99 13.86 5.05
C GLU A 135 -16.79 12.63 5.95
N GLU A 136 -17.55 11.56 5.71
CA GLU A 136 -17.45 10.30 6.46
C GLU A 136 -16.06 9.66 6.29
N ARG A 137 -15.56 9.63 5.05
CA ARG A 137 -14.25 9.05 4.73
C ARG A 137 -13.12 9.88 5.34
N ALA A 138 -13.21 11.20 5.31
CA ALA A 138 -12.24 12.12 5.91
C ALA A 138 -12.21 11.99 7.45
N ALA A 139 -13.36 11.86 8.10
CA ALA A 139 -13.43 11.63 9.54
C ALA A 139 -12.78 10.30 9.92
N LYS A 140 -13.07 9.23 9.17
CA LYS A 140 -12.46 7.93 9.40
C LYS A 140 -10.95 7.93 9.12
N LEU A 141 -10.50 8.67 8.10
CA LEU A 141 -9.08 8.84 7.77
C LEU A 141 -8.34 9.49 8.95
N GLY A 142 -8.87 10.59 9.49
CA GLY A 142 -8.28 11.29 10.63
C GLY A 142 -8.18 10.39 11.87
N ALA A 143 -9.25 9.66 12.19
CA ALA A 143 -9.26 8.71 13.31
C ALA A 143 -8.21 7.59 13.13
N ASP A 144 -8.07 7.07 11.92
CA ASP A 144 -7.10 5.99 11.63
C ASP A 144 -5.66 6.50 11.69
N ILE A 145 -5.40 7.73 11.24
CA ILE A 145 -4.10 8.39 11.39
C ILE A 145 -3.79 8.62 12.87
N ALA A 146 -4.70 9.21 13.64
CA ALA A 146 -4.48 9.46 15.07
C ALA A 146 -4.11 8.17 15.82
N ALA A 147 -4.84 7.08 15.57
CA ALA A 147 -4.60 5.78 16.19
C ALA A 147 -3.24 5.16 15.81
N LYS A 148 -2.82 5.27 14.53
CA LYS A 148 -1.61 4.60 14.02
C LYS A 148 -0.35 5.47 14.09
N ALA A 149 -0.48 6.78 13.93
CA ALA A 149 0.64 7.73 13.99
C ALA A 149 1.09 7.97 15.44
N ARG A 150 0.18 7.86 16.42
CA ARG A 150 0.45 8.01 17.86
C ARG A 150 1.09 9.37 18.18
N GLY A 151 0.49 10.45 17.65
CA GLY A 151 0.94 11.83 17.88
C GLY A 151 2.16 12.28 17.05
N ARG A 152 2.72 11.41 16.19
CA ARG A 152 3.78 11.82 15.25
C ARG A 152 3.19 12.60 14.09
N SER A 153 3.92 13.62 13.62
CA SER A 153 3.59 14.29 12.36
C SER A 153 3.70 13.32 11.19
N VAL A 154 2.84 13.43 10.18
CA VAL A 154 2.76 12.48 9.04
C VAL A 154 2.87 13.17 7.68
N ASN A 155 3.29 12.40 6.68
CA ASN A 155 3.22 12.74 5.26
C ASN A 155 2.16 11.87 4.58
N ILE A 156 1.18 12.46 3.90
CA ILE A 156 0.08 11.72 3.27
C ILE A 156 0.36 11.57 1.77
N ILE A 157 0.28 10.36 1.26
CA ILE A 157 0.17 10.06 -0.17
C ILE A 157 -1.24 9.54 -0.41
N ALA A 158 -2.01 10.31 -1.16
CA ALA A 158 -3.43 10.07 -1.37
C ALA A 158 -3.71 9.83 -2.85
N HIS A 159 -4.42 8.75 -3.17
CA HIS A 159 -4.76 8.39 -4.54
C HIS A 159 -6.26 8.58 -4.82
N SER A 160 -6.58 9.09 -6.01
CA SER A 160 -7.96 9.27 -6.48
C SER A 160 -8.80 10.04 -5.44
N MET A 161 -9.98 9.54 -5.03
CA MET A 161 -10.85 10.17 -4.04
C MET A 161 -10.18 10.36 -2.66
N GLY A 162 -9.15 9.58 -2.33
CA GLY A 162 -8.40 9.72 -1.08
C GLY A 162 -7.76 11.11 -0.91
N GLY A 163 -7.42 11.77 -2.03
CA GLY A 163 -6.90 13.13 -2.00
C GLY A 163 -7.97 14.17 -1.62
N LEU A 164 -9.24 13.93 -1.97
CA LEU A 164 -10.35 14.76 -1.53
C LEU A 164 -10.59 14.57 -0.03
N ASP A 165 -10.58 13.33 0.45
CA ASP A 165 -10.72 13.02 1.88
C ASP A 165 -9.64 13.69 2.71
N ALA A 166 -8.38 13.58 2.27
CA ALA A 166 -7.25 14.20 2.97
C ALA A 166 -7.35 15.73 2.98
N ARG A 167 -7.71 16.34 1.85
CA ARG A 167 -7.94 17.80 1.79
C ARG A 167 -9.08 18.23 2.71
N TYR A 168 -10.20 17.51 2.70
CA TYR A 168 -11.35 17.79 3.55
C TYR A 168 -10.99 17.66 5.04
N MET A 169 -10.31 16.58 5.41
CA MET A 169 -9.81 16.35 6.78
C MET A 169 -8.92 17.50 7.26
N ILE A 170 -7.94 17.92 6.44
CA ILE A 170 -6.98 18.97 6.80
C ILE A 170 -7.65 20.35 6.90
N SER A 171 -8.57 20.67 5.99
CA SER A 171 -9.11 22.03 5.87
C SER A 171 -10.38 22.27 6.68
N HIS A 172 -11.23 21.25 6.85
CA HIS A 172 -12.54 21.39 7.49
C HIS A 172 -12.58 20.72 8.86
N LEU A 173 -12.13 19.45 8.97
CA LEU A 173 -12.23 18.70 10.22
C LEU A 173 -11.15 19.09 11.24
N LYS A 174 -9.93 19.37 10.79
CA LYS A 174 -8.78 19.80 11.61
C LYS A 174 -8.65 19.00 12.93
N PRO A 175 -8.57 17.66 12.87
CA PRO A 175 -8.44 16.85 14.09
C PRO A 175 -7.17 17.23 14.87
N ALA A 176 -7.32 17.51 16.16
CA ALA A 176 -6.23 18.02 17.01
C ALA A 176 -5.03 17.05 17.12
N ASP A 177 -5.30 15.74 17.06
CA ASP A 177 -4.29 14.69 17.24
C ASP A 177 -3.58 14.29 15.93
N VAL A 178 -3.79 15.05 14.84
CA VAL A 178 -3.22 14.76 13.53
C VAL A 178 -2.48 15.99 13.00
N ASP A 179 -1.17 15.87 12.88
CA ASP A 179 -0.30 16.89 12.30
C ASP A 179 0.22 16.43 10.93
N VAL A 180 -0.22 17.09 9.85
CA VAL A 180 0.15 16.74 8.47
C VAL A 180 1.21 17.71 7.97
N LYS A 181 2.39 17.21 7.61
CA LYS A 181 3.48 18.03 7.04
C LYS A 181 3.46 18.14 5.54
N SER A 182 2.95 17.12 4.86
CA SER A 182 2.81 17.15 3.40
C SER A 182 1.63 16.30 2.96
N LEU A 183 1.02 16.72 1.85
CA LEU A 183 -0.01 15.97 1.15
C LEU A 183 0.38 15.88 -0.33
N VAL A 184 0.56 14.65 -0.80
CA VAL A 184 0.76 14.33 -2.22
C VAL A 184 -0.51 13.70 -2.74
N THR A 185 -1.08 14.25 -3.82
CA THR A 185 -2.28 13.69 -4.45
C THR A 185 -1.95 13.09 -5.81
N VAL A 186 -2.32 11.83 -6.02
CA VAL A 186 -2.07 11.09 -7.26
C VAL A 186 -3.41 10.83 -7.94
N ALA A 187 -3.59 11.34 -9.15
CA ALA A 187 -4.82 11.17 -9.95
C ALA A 187 -6.12 11.57 -9.20
N THR A 188 -6.04 12.55 -8.29
CA THR A 188 -7.20 13.02 -7.53
C THR A 188 -8.06 13.96 -8.37
N PRO A 189 -9.37 13.71 -8.52
CA PRO A 189 -10.29 14.57 -9.27
C PRO A 189 -10.67 15.81 -8.46
N HIS A 190 -9.72 16.75 -8.29
CA HIS A 190 -9.92 17.97 -7.48
C HIS A 190 -11.08 18.87 -7.95
N ARG A 191 -11.54 18.69 -9.19
CA ARG A 191 -12.66 19.42 -9.81
C ARG A 191 -13.74 18.47 -10.36
N GLY A 192 -13.83 17.25 -9.81
CA GLY A 192 -14.68 16.20 -10.36
C GLY A 192 -14.05 15.46 -11.53
N SER A 193 -14.78 14.49 -12.08
CA SER A 193 -14.36 13.76 -13.28
C SER A 193 -15.58 13.34 -14.10
N ALA A 194 -15.45 13.41 -15.43
CA ALA A 194 -16.49 12.93 -16.33
C ALA A 194 -16.81 11.43 -16.12
N PHE A 195 -15.84 10.65 -15.64
CA PHE A 195 -16.07 9.26 -15.26
C PHE A 195 -16.99 9.14 -14.04
N ALA A 196 -16.83 10.00 -13.03
CA ALA A 196 -17.76 10.05 -11.90
C ALA A 196 -19.16 10.48 -12.36
N ASP A 197 -19.27 11.49 -13.22
CA ASP A 197 -20.54 11.93 -13.79
C ASP A 197 -21.23 10.79 -14.56
N PHE A 198 -20.49 10.04 -15.37
CA PHE A 198 -20.99 8.88 -16.10
C PHE A 198 -21.54 7.77 -15.17
N LEU A 199 -20.84 7.51 -14.06
CA LEU A 199 -21.30 6.53 -13.05
C LEU A 199 -22.55 7.01 -12.29
N ILE A 200 -22.58 8.29 -11.89
CA ILE A 200 -23.70 8.89 -11.15
C ILE A 200 -24.94 8.98 -12.04
N ASN A 201 -24.77 9.33 -13.32
CA ASN A 201 -25.86 9.41 -14.30
C ASN A 201 -26.42 8.03 -14.70
N GLY A 202 -25.94 6.94 -14.09
CA GLY A 202 -26.44 5.59 -14.30
C GLY A 202 -26.14 5.00 -15.67
N GLN A 203 -25.22 5.62 -16.41
CA GLN A 203 -24.85 5.20 -17.77
C GLN A 203 -23.76 4.11 -17.76
N GLY A 204 -23.14 3.85 -16.60
CA GLY A 204 -22.12 2.82 -16.40
C GLY A 204 -22.61 1.52 -15.76
N PRO A 205 -21.79 0.44 -15.78
CA PRO A 205 -22.14 -0.88 -15.27
C PRO A 205 -22.21 -0.95 -13.72
N ILE A 206 -21.77 0.09 -13.01
CA ILE A 206 -21.76 0.18 -11.55
C ILE A 206 -22.79 1.23 -11.14
N LYS A 207 -23.90 0.79 -10.53
CA LYS A 207 -24.91 1.70 -9.96
C LYS A 207 -24.45 2.13 -8.56
N LEU A 208 -24.03 3.38 -8.42
CA LEU A 208 -23.87 3.99 -7.10
C LEU A 208 -25.26 4.30 -6.56
N ALA A 209 -25.56 3.90 -5.32
CA ALA A 209 -26.86 4.16 -4.72
C ALA A 209 -27.04 5.68 -4.55
N ASN A 210 -28.00 6.27 -5.28
CA ASN A 210 -28.50 7.61 -4.97
C ASN A 210 -29.11 7.58 -3.57
N ARG A 211 -28.63 8.44 -2.68
CA ARG A 211 -29.38 8.85 -1.48
C ARG A 211 -29.99 10.20 -1.74
#